data_AF-E6SFG1-F1
#
_entry.id   AF-E6SFG1-F1
#
_cell.length_a   1.000
_cell.length_b   1.000
_cell.length_c   1.000
_cell.angle_alpha   90.00
_cell.angle_beta   90.00
_cell.angle_gamma   90.00
#
_symmetry.space_group_name_H-M   'P 1'
#
loop_
_entity.id
_entity.type
_entity.pdbx_description
1 polymer ?
#
loop_
_entity_poly.entity_id
_entity_poly.type
_entity_poly.pdbx_seq_one_letter_code
_entity_poly.pdbx_strand_id
1 'polypeptide(L)'
;MPRSRRRGYGPYEPLGEGPGRRRPWLRTAQLNVRGWSALIGLCALAGLAGTLLARAIDVPAWAGSPLALLPLGAVILVDRRRWAAMETSYGWGGSVADVSRMVEELRAYGVAAAVRPDPRYEQPWWDRIDSPADPEPTASLVYANRDEAAVRTVLRGHGVDLPDLP
;
A
#
# COMPACT_ATOMS: atom_id res chain seq x y z
N MET A 1 32.62 -6.53 -24.51
CA MET A 1 31.23 -6.99 -24.27
C MET A 1 31.02 -7.16 -22.77
N PRO A 2 30.17 -6.36 -22.11
CA PRO A 2 29.93 -6.49 -20.68
C PRO A 2 28.95 -7.63 -20.40
N ARG A 3 29.32 -8.51 -19.46
CA ARG A 3 28.48 -9.62 -19.00
C ARG A 3 27.39 -9.08 -18.07
N SER A 4 26.14 -9.14 -18.49
CA SER A 4 24.98 -8.92 -17.62
C SER A 4 24.91 -10.05 -16.58
N ARG A 5 25.38 -9.79 -15.36
CA ARG A 5 25.15 -10.69 -14.22
C ARG A 5 23.65 -10.64 -13.88
N ARG A 6 22.89 -11.65 -14.30
CA ARG A 6 21.55 -11.92 -13.76
C ARG A 6 21.73 -12.27 -12.28
N ARG A 7 21.40 -11.32 -11.39
CA ARG A 7 21.32 -11.58 -9.95
C ARG A 7 20.10 -12.46 -9.72
N GLY A 8 20.33 -13.68 -9.23
CA GLY A 8 19.26 -14.60 -8.87
C GLY A 8 18.42 -14.02 -7.75
N TYR A 9 17.11 -14.01 -7.94
CA TYR A 9 16.15 -13.62 -6.92
C TYR A 9 16.21 -14.65 -5.78
N GLY A 10 16.52 -14.18 -4.57
CA GLY A 10 16.34 -14.98 -3.36
C GLY A 10 14.86 -15.34 -3.18
N PRO A 11 14.54 -16.48 -2.57
CA PRO A 11 13.16 -16.86 -2.27
C PRO A 11 12.50 -15.75 -1.46
N TYR A 12 11.30 -15.38 -1.90
CA TYR A 12 10.45 -14.34 -1.31
C TYR A 12 10.10 -14.74 0.13
N GLU A 13 10.87 -14.29 1.12
CA GLU A 13 10.42 -14.31 2.51
C GLU A 13 9.47 -13.13 2.72
N PRO A 14 8.21 -13.34 3.13
CA PRO A 14 7.40 -12.24 3.64
C PRO A 14 8.07 -11.73 4.92
N LEU A 15 8.86 -10.67 4.81
CA LEU A 15 9.49 -10.02 5.95
C LEU A 15 8.41 -9.56 6.92
N GLY A 16 8.48 -10.14 8.12
CA GLY A 16 7.55 -9.93 9.21
C GLY A 16 7.43 -8.47 9.65
N GLU A 17 6.31 -8.24 10.33
CA GLU A 17 5.86 -6.99 10.93
C GLU A 17 6.99 -6.19 11.58
N GLY A 18 7.46 -5.13 10.92
CA GLY A 18 8.39 -4.16 11.50
C GLY A 18 7.78 -3.39 12.69
N PRO A 19 8.62 -2.84 13.59
CA PRO A 19 8.21 -2.21 14.83
C PRO A 19 7.65 -0.80 14.57
N GLY A 20 6.40 -0.76 14.12
CA GLY A 20 5.63 0.46 13.90
C GLY A 20 4.14 0.22 14.06
N ARG A 21 3.76 -0.79 14.86
CA ARG A 21 2.36 -1.17 15.16
C ARG A 21 1.63 0.03 15.78
N ARG A 22 1.04 0.88 14.93
CA ARG A 22 -0.23 1.53 15.24
C ARG A 22 -1.18 0.38 15.58
N ARG A 23 -1.56 0.31 16.86
CA ARG A 23 -2.37 -0.76 17.47
C ARG A 23 -3.40 -1.33 16.49
N PRO A 24 -3.53 -2.67 16.36
CA PRO A 24 -4.55 -3.28 15.52
C PRO A 24 -5.89 -3.18 16.25
N TRP A 25 -6.50 -2.00 16.23
CA TRP A 25 -7.80 -1.75 16.86
C TRP A 25 -8.98 -2.29 16.04
N LEU A 26 -8.70 -3.09 15.01
CA LEU A 26 -9.65 -3.81 14.16
C LEU A 26 -9.01 -5.19 13.93
N ARG A 27 -9.20 -6.22 14.76
CA ARG A 27 -10.45 -7.01 14.86
C ARG A 27 -11.17 -7.15 13.51
N THR A 28 -10.42 -7.53 12.48
CA THR A 28 -10.87 -7.73 11.10
C THR A 28 -11.97 -8.79 10.92
N ALA A 29 -12.28 -9.62 11.92
CA ALA A 29 -13.37 -10.59 11.82
C ALA A 29 -14.76 -10.06 12.27
N GLN A 30 -14.83 -9.14 13.24
CA GLN A 30 -16.12 -8.63 13.77
C GLN A 30 -16.62 -7.37 13.06
N LEU A 31 -15.77 -6.72 12.26
CA LEU A 31 -16.17 -5.56 11.45
C LEU A 31 -17.07 -5.93 10.27
N ASN A 32 -17.05 -7.20 9.82
CA ASN A 32 -17.78 -7.59 8.63
C ASN A 32 -19.29 -7.48 8.85
N VAL A 33 -19.89 -8.19 9.81
CA VAL A 33 -21.37 -8.24 9.87
C VAL A 33 -22.01 -6.91 10.25
N ARG A 34 -21.48 -6.23 11.29
CA ARG A 34 -22.05 -4.95 11.76
C ARG A 34 -21.77 -3.78 10.81
N GLY A 35 -20.62 -3.78 10.14
CA GLY A 35 -20.28 -2.77 9.15
C GLY A 35 -21.14 -2.91 7.90
N TRP A 36 -21.31 -4.14 7.39
CA TRP A 36 -22.16 -4.41 6.24
C TRP A 36 -23.63 -4.14 6.54
N SER A 37 -24.14 -4.49 7.73
CA SER A 37 -25.54 -4.20 8.09
C SER A 37 -25.81 -2.70 8.23
N ALA A 38 -24.88 -1.94 8.85
CA ALA A 38 -24.99 -0.49 8.93
C ALA A 38 -24.95 0.17 7.55
N LEU A 39 -24.09 -0.31 6.65
CA LEU A 39 -24.02 0.18 5.27
C LEU A 39 -25.31 -0.09 4.50
N ILE A 40 -25.84 -1.31 4.58
CA ILE A 40 -27.12 -1.67 3.95
C ILE A 40 -28.25 -0.79 4.49
N GLY A 41 -28.31 -0.58 5.80
CA GLY A 41 -29.28 0.31 6.44
C GLY A 41 -29.16 1.75 5.95
N LEU A 42 -27.93 2.27 5.82
CA LEU A 42 -27.68 3.61 5.32
C LEU A 42 -28.05 3.76 3.84
N CYS A 43 -27.75 2.76 3.01
CA CYS A 43 -28.18 2.71 1.60
C CYS A 43 -29.71 2.69 1.48
N ALA A 44 -30.40 1.91 2.32
CA ALA A 44 -31.86 1.86 2.34
C ALA A 44 -32.47 3.21 2.74
N LEU A 45 -31.94 3.86 3.80
CA LEU A 45 -32.37 5.20 4.22
C LEU A 45 -32.11 6.25 3.14
N ALA A 46 -30.96 6.20 2.47
CA ALA A 46 -30.63 7.12 1.39
C ALA A 46 -31.56 6.93 0.16
N GLY A 47 -31.90 5.67 -0.18
CA GLY A 47 -32.89 5.37 -1.21
C GLY A 47 -34.29 5.87 -0.85
N LEU A 48 -34.73 5.64 0.39
CA LEU A 48 -36.01 6.15 0.89
C LEU A 48 -36.05 7.68 0.85
N ALA A 49 -35.01 8.36 1.34
CA ALA A 49 -34.90 9.81 1.25
C ALA A 49 -34.94 10.30 -0.21
N GLY A 50 -34.25 9.60 -1.12
CA GLY A 50 -34.26 9.92 -2.54
C GLY A 50 -35.63 9.76 -3.21
N THR A 51 -36.36 8.69 -2.90
CA THR A 51 -37.72 8.49 -3.42
C THR A 51 -38.72 9.52 -2.89
N LEU A 52 -38.61 9.88 -1.60
CA LEU A 52 -39.44 10.93 -1.00
C LEU A 52 -39.14 12.30 -1.62
N LEU A 53 -37.86 12.59 -1.87
CA LEU A 53 -37.46 13.83 -2.53
C LEU A 53 -37.98 13.89 -3.97
N ALA A 54 -37.85 12.81 -4.74
CA ALA A 54 -38.37 12.73 -6.11
C ALA A 54 -39.89 12.97 -6.16
N ARG A 55 -40.64 12.37 -5.21
CA ARG A 55 -42.08 12.61 -5.04
C ARG A 55 -42.41 14.07 -4.73
N ALA A 56 -41.60 14.73 -3.91
CA ALA A 56 -41.82 16.13 -3.52
C ALA A 56 -41.63 17.14 -4.68
N ILE A 57 -40.93 16.74 -5.74
CA ILE A 57 -40.67 17.56 -6.93
C ILE A 57 -41.41 17.05 -8.18
N ASP A 58 -42.44 16.20 -8.00
CA ASP A 58 -43.24 15.58 -9.07
C ASP A 58 -42.42 14.80 -10.12
N VAL A 59 -41.26 14.28 -9.71
CA VAL A 59 -40.41 13.41 -10.54
C VAL A 59 -40.73 11.94 -10.23
N PRO A 60 -40.71 11.05 -11.23
CA PRO A 60 -40.96 9.63 -11.01
C PRO A 60 -39.99 9.04 -9.96
N ALA A 61 -40.54 8.27 -9.02
CA ALA A 61 -39.82 7.78 -7.84
C ALA A 61 -38.55 6.96 -8.15
N TRP A 62 -38.50 6.29 -9.31
CA TRP A 62 -37.31 5.54 -9.73
C TRP A 62 -36.09 6.45 -9.93
N ALA A 63 -36.28 7.74 -10.26
CA ALA A 63 -35.20 8.70 -10.42
C ALA A 63 -34.50 9.04 -9.09
N GLY A 64 -35.15 8.82 -7.95
CA GLY A 64 -34.57 8.99 -6.61
C GLY A 64 -33.74 7.79 -6.13
N SER A 65 -33.91 6.62 -6.77
CA SER A 65 -33.25 5.36 -6.39
C SER A 65 -31.70 5.37 -6.44
N PRO A 66 -31.04 6.08 -7.39
CA PRO A 66 -29.57 6.16 -7.42
C PRO A 66 -28.94 6.75 -6.15
N LEU A 67 -29.69 7.51 -5.34
CA LEU A 67 -29.19 8.06 -4.07
C LEU A 67 -28.84 6.96 -3.06
N ALA A 68 -29.43 5.77 -3.18
CA ALA A 68 -29.07 4.59 -2.38
C ALA A 68 -27.61 4.16 -2.58
N LEU A 69 -26.96 4.53 -3.69
CA LEU A 69 -25.57 4.19 -3.99
C LEU A 69 -24.55 5.18 -3.41
N LEU A 70 -24.99 6.36 -2.96
CA LEU A 70 -24.07 7.36 -2.41
C LEU A 70 -23.27 6.87 -1.20
N PRO A 71 -23.87 6.18 -0.20
CA PRO A 71 -23.11 5.67 0.94
C PRO A 71 -22.06 4.63 0.52
N LEU A 72 -22.41 3.76 -0.43
CA LEU A 72 -21.49 2.78 -0.98
C LEU A 72 -20.31 3.46 -1.71
N GLY A 73 -20.61 4.45 -2.56
CA GLY A 73 -19.59 5.24 -3.25
C GLY A 73 -18.66 5.96 -2.26
N ALA A 74 -19.20 6.51 -1.18
CA ALA A 74 -18.40 7.16 -0.14
C ALA A 74 -17.44 6.18 0.56
N VAL A 75 -17.90 4.97 0.91
CA VAL A 75 -17.04 3.94 1.50
C VAL A 75 -15.91 3.55 0.55
N ILE A 76 -16.22 3.31 -0.73
CA ILE A 76 -15.21 2.97 -1.75
C ILE A 76 -14.18 4.09 -1.88
N LEU A 77 -14.60 5.35 -1.90
CA LEU A 77 -13.67 6.48 -2.01
C LEU A 77 -12.77 6.59 -0.78
N VAL A 78 -13.31 6.42 0.43
CA VAL A 78 -12.53 6.45 1.67
C VAL A 78 -11.54 5.30 1.70
N ASP A 79 -11.96 4.10 1.30
CA ASP A 79 -11.10 2.93 1.26
C ASP A 79 -9.97 3.09 0.23
N ARG A 80 -10.29 3.57 -0.98
CA ARG A 80 -9.26 3.87 -1.99
C ARG A 80 -8.27 4.94 -1.52
N ARG A 81 -8.74 6.00 -0.86
CA ARG A 81 -7.87 7.04 -0.29
C ARG A 81 -6.97 6.47 0.80
N ARG A 82 -7.52 5.63 1.66
CA ARG A 82 -6.78 4.98 2.74
C ARG A 82 -5.71 4.04 2.17
N TRP A 83 -6.07 3.23 1.19
CA TRP A 83 -5.14 2.33 0.50
C TRP A 83 -4.03 3.11 -0.23
N ALA A 84 -4.39 4.17 -0.94
CA ALA A 84 -3.46 5.05 -1.66
C ALA A 84 -2.45 5.74 -0.71
N ALA A 85 -2.86 6.05 0.52
CA ALA A 85 -2.00 6.66 1.53
C ALA A 85 -1.19 5.65 2.37
N MET A 86 -1.44 4.35 2.22
CA MET A 86 -0.73 3.32 2.96
C MET A 86 0.71 3.23 2.44
N GLU A 87 1.66 3.19 3.37
CA GLU A 87 3.07 2.96 3.05
C GLU A 87 3.30 1.49 2.72
N THR A 88 4.10 1.26 1.70
CA THR A 88 4.62 -0.04 1.31
C THR A 88 6.14 0.00 1.30
N SER A 89 6.76 -1.15 1.53
CA SER A 89 8.22 -1.29 1.52
C SER A 89 8.63 -2.40 0.56
N TYR A 90 9.57 -2.11 -0.32
CA TYR A 90 10.10 -3.08 -1.28
C TYR A 90 11.62 -3.21 -1.07
N GLY A 91 12.07 -4.42 -0.74
CA GLY A 91 13.48 -4.76 -0.58
C GLY A 91 13.90 -5.77 -1.65
N TRP A 92 15.02 -5.52 -2.31
CA TRP A 92 15.57 -6.39 -3.36
C TRP A 92 17.06 -6.71 -3.14
N GLY A 93 17.56 -6.51 -1.91
CA GLY A 93 18.98 -6.67 -1.58
C GLY A 93 19.87 -5.58 -2.16
N GLY A 94 19.31 -4.40 -2.46
CA GLY A 94 20.09 -3.22 -2.84
C GLY A 94 20.91 -2.69 -1.66
N SER A 95 22.11 -2.19 -1.94
CA SER A 95 22.93 -1.51 -0.93
C SER A 95 22.23 -0.24 -0.45
N VAL A 96 22.53 0.22 0.77
CA VAL A 96 22.00 1.49 1.28
C VAL A 96 22.27 2.66 0.33
N ALA A 97 23.45 2.69 -0.30
CA ALA A 97 23.84 3.73 -1.25
C ALA A 97 23.00 3.70 -2.54
N ASP A 98 22.76 2.51 -3.10
CA ASP A 98 21.94 2.36 -4.31
C ASP A 98 20.49 2.78 -4.05
N VAL A 99 19.91 2.35 -2.93
CA VAL A 99 18.53 2.70 -2.55
C VAL A 99 18.42 4.21 -2.27
N SER A 100 19.43 4.81 -1.63
CA SER A 100 19.46 6.26 -1.38
C SER A 100 19.46 7.08 -2.67
N ARG A 101 20.25 6.66 -3.67
CA ARG A 101 20.26 7.31 -4.99
C ARG A 101 18.90 7.26 -5.67
N MET A 102 18.22 6.11 -5.61
CA MET A 102 16.86 5.97 -6.17
C MET A 102 15.84 6.82 -5.43
N VAL A 103 15.97 6.96 -4.09
CA VAL A 103 15.12 7.85 -3.30
C VAL A 103 15.30 9.32 -3.70
N GLU A 104 16.53 9.76 -3.94
CA GLU A 104 16.81 11.13 -4.41
C GLU A 104 16.18 11.40 -5.77
N GLU A 105 16.29 10.44 -6.70
CA GLU A 105 15.65 10.52 -8.00
C GLU A 105 14.13 10.57 -7.89
N LEU A 106 13.52 9.73 -7.05
CA LEU A 106 12.08 9.75 -6.78
C LEU A 106 11.61 11.07 -6.19
N ARG A 107 12.39 11.67 -5.28
CA ARG A 107 12.09 13.00 -4.73
C ARG A 107 12.14 14.10 -5.79
N ALA A 108 13.04 14.00 -6.77
CA ALA A 108 13.07 14.93 -7.90
C ALA A 108 11.78 14.84 -8.75
N TYR A 109 11.13 13.67 -8.78
CA TYR A 109 9.81 13.48 -9.39
C TYR A 109 8.62 13.82 -8.45
N GLY A 110 8.89 14.37 -7.26
CA GLY A 110 7.85 14.72 -6.29
C GLY A 110 7.29 13.55 -5.50
N VAL A 111 7.92 12.37 -5.57
CA VAL A 111 7.52 11.17 -4.81
C VAL A 111 8.14 11.20 -3.43
N ALA A 112 7.30 11.06 -2.40
CA ALA A 112 7.75 10.96 -1.02
C ALA A 112 8.25 9.53 -0.76
N ALA A 113 9.55 9.31 -0.98
CA ALA A 113 10.23 8.05 -0.72
C ALA A 113 11.26 8.15 0.42
N ALA A 114 11.48 7.03 1.09
CA ALA A 114 12.46 6.89 2.17
C ALA A 114 13.25 5.58 2.06
N VAL A 115 14.46 5.61 2.60
CA VAL A 115 15.31 4.42 2.76
C VAL A 115 15.02 3.81 4.12
N ARG A 116 14.74 2.51 4.17
CA ARG A 116 14.64 1.74 5.41
C ARG A 116 15.71 0.66 5.41
N PRO A 117 16.78 0.80 6.21
CA PRO A 117 17.79 -0.25 6.40
C PRO A 117 17.14 -1.55 6.86
N ASP A 118 17.71 -2.69 6.46
CA ASP A 118 17.25 -3.98 6.95
C ASP A 118 17.59 -4.11 8.46
N PRO A 119 16.59 -4.34 9.33
CA PRO A 119 16.79 -4.41 10.77
C PRO A 119 17.71 -5.55 11.20
N ARG A 120 17.96 -6.56 10.34
CA ARG A 120 18.93 -7.63 10.60
C ARG A 120 20.35 -7.09 10.83
N TYR A 121 20.69 -5.94 10.27
CA TYR A 121 22.01 -5.30 10.47
C TYR A 121 22.09 -4.40 11.71
N GLU A 122 20.95 -4.08 12.33
CA GLU A 122 20.90 -3.34 13.60
C GLU A 122 21.13 -4.25 14.81
N GLN A 123 21.05 -5.58 14.63
CA GLN A 123 21.32 -6.54 15.69
C GLN A 123 22.82 -6.59 16.04
N PRO A 124 23.19 -6.76 17.32
CA PRO A 124 24.58 -6.86 17.73
C PRO A 124 25.35 -7.95 16.97
N TRP A 125 26.65 -7.72 16.75
CA TRP A 125 27.50 -8.63 15.98
C TRP A 125 27.59 -10.05 16.57
N TRP A 126 27.36 -10.21 17.89
CA TRP A 126 27.41 -11.52 18.56
C TRP A 126 26.19 -12.41 18.27
N ASP A 127 25.09 -11.87 17.74
CA ASP A 127 23.94 -12.67 17.27
C ASP A 127 24.13 -13.16 15.82
N ARG A 128 25.24 -12.80 15.15
CA ARG A 128 25.53 -13.09 13.73
C ARG A 128 26.60 -14.16 13.49
N ILE A 129 27.08 -14.82 14.54
CA ILE A 129 28.26 -15.69 14.52
C ILE A 129 28.12 -16.89 13.55
N ASP A 130 26.90 -17.33 13.26
CA ASP A 130 26.64 -18.47 12.37
C ASP A 130 26.42 -18.10 10.89
N SER A 131 26.55 -16.82 10.49
CA SER A 131 26.33 -16.40 9.10
C SER A 131 27.65 -16.31 8.30
N PRO A 132 27.86 -17.14 7.26
CA PRO A 132 29.08 -17.12 6.47
C PRO A 132 29.08 -15.90 5.55
N ALA A 133 30.02 -14.98 5.81
CA ALA A 133 30.20 -13.66 5.20
C ALA A 133 29.13 -12.64 5.65
N ASP A 134 29.55 -11.60 6.37
CA ASP A 134 28.71 -10.42 6.64
C ASP A 134 28.24 -9.87 5.29
N PRO A 135 26.94 -10.01 4.94
CA PRO A 135 26.45 -9.42 3.72
C PRO A 135 26.51 -7.90 3.87
N GLU A 136 26.76 -7.19 2.78
CA GLU A 136 26.70 -5.72 2.82
C GLU A 136 25.33 -5.27 3.34
N PRO A 137 25.26 -4.22 4.17
CA PRO A 137 23.99 -3.74 4.71
C PRO A 137 23.05 -3.39 3.56
N THR A 138 21.90 -4.07 3.54
CA THR A 138 20.86 -3.88 2.54
C THR A 138 19.82 -2.89 3.04
N ALA A 139 19.10 -2.27 2.11
CA ALA A 139 17.97 -1.42 2.43
C ALA A 139 16.75 -1.76 1.56
N SER A 140 15.59 -1.34 2.06
CA SER A 140 14.32 -1.34 1.35
C SER A 140 13.89 0.08 1.03
N LEU A 141 13.22 0.24 -0.10
CA LEU A 141 12.56 1.48 -0.49
C LEU A 141 11.17 1.53 0.14
N VAL A 142 10.86 2.60 0.86
CA VAL A 142 9.53 2.86 1.43
C VAL A 142 8.86 3.98 0.65
N TYR A 143 7.62 3.76 0.22
CA TYR A 143 6.83 4.72 -0.56
C TYR A 143 5.33 4.53 -0.29
N ALA A 144 4.50 5.51 -0.67
CA ALA A 144 3.04 5.37 -0.57
C ALA A 144 2.48 4.64 -1.81
N ASN A 145 1.45 3.80 -1.63
CA ASN A 145 0.85 3.04 -2.74
C ASN A 145 0.39 3.92 -3.91
N ARG A 146 -0.07 5.15 -3.65
CA ARG A 146 -0.43 6.10 -4.72
C ARG A 146 0.72 6.43 -5.69
N ASP A 147 1.95 6.30 -5.23
CA ASP A 147 3.17 6.65 -5.98
C ASP A 147 3.80 5.43 -6.68
N GLU A 148 3.16 4.26 -6.60
CA GLU A 148 3.68 2.99 -7.14
C GLU A 148 4.06 3.08 -8.62
N ALA A 149 3.25 3.75 -9.45
CA ALA A 149 3.52 3.87 -10.88
C ALA A 149 4.82 4.65 -11.19
N ALA A 150 5.08 5.71 -10.42
CA ALA A 150 6.31 6.49 -10.54
C ALA A 150 7.51 5.68 -10.03
N VAL A 151 7.35 5.02 -8.88
CA VAL A 151 8.36 4.11 -8.31
C VAL A 151 8.74 3.00 -9.27
N ARG A 152 7.76 2.34 -9.88
CA ARG A 152 7.97 1.27 -10.86
C ARG A 152 8.75 1.77 -12.09
N THR A 153 8.45 2.99 -12.55
CA THR A 153 9.15 3.61 -13.68
C THR A 153 10.63 3.84 -13.35
N VAL A 154 10.94 4.42 -12.20
CA VAL A 154 12.33 4.67 -11.78
C VAL A 154 13.08 3.35 -11.57
N LEU A 155 12.49 2.41 -10.83
CA LEU A 155 13.14 1.12 -10.54
C LEU A 155 13.44 0.31 -11.80
N ARG A 156 12.53 0.30 -12.78
CA ARG A 156 12.78 -0.32 -14.08
C ARG A 156 13.95 0.34 -14.82
N GLY A 157 14.11 1.65 -14.70
CA GLY A 157 15.27 2.38 -15.22
C GLY A 157 16.60 1.91 -14.64
N HIS A 158 16.59 1.42 -13.39
CA HIS A 158 17.74 0.82 -12.71
C HIS A 158 17.83 -0.70 -12.84
N GLY A 159 16.96 -1.33 -13.66
CA GLY A 159 16.93 -2.78 -13.87
C GLY A 159 16.35 -3.58 -12.69
N VAL A 160 15.56 -2.93 -11.84
CA VAL A 160 14.84 -3.55 -10.72
C VAL A 160 13.36 -3.68 -11.10
N ASP A 161 12.87 -4.91 -11.22
CA ASP A 161 11.47 -5.18 -11.55
C ASP A 161 10.65 -5.44 -10.28
N LEU A 162 9.60 -4.63 -10.07
CA LEU A 162 8.60 -4.91 -9.04
C LEU A 162 7.72 -6.08 -9.48
N PRO A 163 7.38 -7.01 -8.57
CA PRO A 163 6.36 -8.01 -8.86
C PRO A 163 5.02 -7.31 -9.11
N ASP A 164 4.25 -7.84 -10.05
CA ASP A 164 2.87 -7.41 -10.22
C ASP A 164 2.09 -7.82 -8.96
N LEU A 165 1.65 -6.82 -8.20
CA LEU A 165 0.72 -7.05 -7.10
C LEU A 165 -0.65 -7.44 -7.70
N PRO A 166 -1.32 -8.48 -7.16
CA PRO A 166 -2.64 -8.91 -7.61
C PRO A 166 -3.74 -7.88 -7.35
#